data_AF-A0A9Q1DIJ0-F1
#
_entry.id   AF-A0A9Q1DIJ0-F1
#
_cell.length_a   1.000
_cell.length_b   1.000
_cell.length_c   1.000
_cell.angle_alpha   90.00
_cell.angle_beta   90.00
_cell.angle_gamma   90.00
#
_symmetry.space_group_name_H-M   'P 1'
#
loop_
_entity.id
_entity.type
_entity.pdbx_description
1 polymer ?
#
loop_
_entity_poly.entity_id
_entity_poly.type
_entity_poly.pdbx_seq_one_letter_code
_entity_poly.pdbx_strand_id
1 'polypeptide(L)'
;MENSPNADLEVSFYDGAKTHRTAELVRVVESSGKSYTVKGEAGIHGLSPSSRGYMELTDEGHRMCLSIEAAIAAEEQRTASSTPFFPITVGRVNCVSSAEPVLPECTRVEAPTVSDVAQVCLSPPTQPPHITPSMISYDGSDFTSASLVKNTSPSAQKGHSAASTGKVLKSVFVPNIGWASQLTSGEVWVQFNDGSQLVVQAGVSSIIYTSPDGRTTSYKENEKLPERVKEKLHCLSSILGLLASPAGRR
;
A
#
# COMPACT_ATOMS: atom_id res chain seq x y z
N MET A 1 2.16 9.58 10.37
CA MET A 1 3.04 9.03 11.43
C MET A 1 2.82 9.82 12.73
N GLU A 2 3.43 9.42 13.85
CA GLU A 2 3.18 10.06 15.17
C GLU A 2 4.08 11.28 15.46
N ASN A 3 4.97 11.66 14.54
CA ASN A 3 5.92 12.76 14.68
C ASN A 3 5.32 14.14 14.35
N SER A 4 4.16 14.46 14.92
CA SER A 4 3.49 15.77 14.75
C SER A 4 4.36 16.95 15.22
N PRO A 5 4.14 18.19 14.72
CA PRO A 5 3.07 18.62 13.79
C PRO A 5 3.35 18.28 12.32
N ASN A 6 4.62 18.07 11.94
CA ASN A 6 5.02 17.75 10.57
C ASN A 6 5.23 16.24 10.43
N ALA A 7 4.15 15.49 10.66
CA ALA A 7 4.21 14.04 10.66
C ALA A 7 4.65 13.49 9.30
N ASP A 8 5.52 12.49 9.34
CA ASP A 8 5.94 11.76 8.15
C ASP A 8 4.72 11.02 7.55
N LEU A 9 4.74 10.86 6.24
CA LEU A 9 3.71 10.19 5.47
C LEU A 9 4.34 9.15 4.56
N GLU A 10 3.90 7.91 4.70
CA GLU A 10 4.23 6.83 3.79
C GLU A 10 2.97 6.35 3.08
N VAL A 11 3.03 6.23 1.76
CA VAL A 11 1.96 5.62 0.96
C VAL A 11 2.55 4.47 0.16
N SER A 12 1.94 3.30 0.30
CA SER A 12 2.29 2.11 -0.47
C SER A 12 1.15 1.80 -1.44
N PHE A 13 1.43 1.89 -2.73
CA PHE A 13 0.47 1.61 -3.78
C PHE A 13 0.43 0.11 -4.10
N TYR A 14 -0.72 -0.36 -4.58
CA TYR A 14 -0.92 -1.79 -4.89
C TYR A 14 -0.07 -2.30 -6.04
N ASP A 15 0.36 -1.42 -6.95
CA ASP A 15 1.27 -1.73 -8.04
C ASP A 15 2.75 -1.81 -7.60
N GLY A 16 3.02 -1.68 -6.30
CA GLY A 16 4.36 -1.75 -5.72
C GLY A 16 5.09 -0.40 -5.69
N ALA A 17 4.52 0.67 -6.24
CA ALA A 17 5.08 2.01 -6.05
C ALA A 17 4.96 2.44 -4.59
N LYS A 18 5.86 3.32 -4.14
CA LYS A 18 5.87 3.84 -2.78
C LYS A 18 6.24 5.31 -2.76
N THR A 19 5.58 6.09 -1.94
CA THR A 19 5.96 7.48 -1.65
C THR A 19 6.25 7.64 -0.18
N HIS A 20 7.25 8.46 0.13
CA HIS A 20 7.61 8.82 1.49
C HIS A 20 7.86 10.32 1.54
N ARG A 21 7.03 11.04 2.29
CA ARG A 21 7.17 12.46 2.55
C ARG A 21 7.55 12.66 4.01
N THR A 22 8.56 13.49 4.22
CA THR A 22 8.97 14.05 5.51
C THR A 22 8.91 15.57 5.41
N ALA A 23 9.23 16.28 6.49
CA ALA A 23 9.32 17.73 6.48
C ALA A 23 10.37 18.30 5.47
N GLU A 24 11.43 17.54 5.17
CA GLU A 24 12.56 18.04 4.38
C GLU A 24 12.63 17.45 2.96
N LEU A 25 12.21 16.20 2.81
CA LEU A 25 12.36 15.43 1.58
C LEU A 25 11.08 14.70 1.20
N VAL A 26 10.91 14.57 -0.11
CA VAL A 26 9.90 13.70 -0.71
C VAL A 26 10.64 12.68 -1.57
N ARG A 27 10.33 11.40 -1.34
CA ARG A 27 10.87 10.27 -2.08
C ARG A 27 9.76 9.52 -2.79
N VAL A 28 9.95 9.25 -4.07
CA VAL A 28 9.06 8.43 -4.89
C VAL A 28 9.85 7.23 -5.38
N VAL A 29 9.28 6.03 -5.21
CA VAL A 29 9.76 4.78 -5.79
C VAL A 29 8.68 4.30 -6.74
N GLU A 30 8.97 4.33 -8.04
CA GLU A 30 8.08 3.78 -9.06
C GLU A 30 8.02 2.26 -8.93
N SER A 31 6.97 1.64 -9.47
CA SER A 31 6.82 0.18 -9.54
C SER A 31 7.96 -0.50 -10.32
N SER A 32 8.63 0.24 -11.21
CA SER A 32 9.86 -0.17 -11.90
C SER A 32 11.08 -0.33 -10.98
N GLY A 33 11.00 0.13 -9.74
CA GLY A 33 12.12 0.23 -8.80
C GLY A 33 12.95 1.51 -8.95
N LYS A 34 12.68 2.35 -9.98
CA LYS A 34 13.34 3.64 -10.12
C LYS A 34 12.89 4.57 -8.98
N SER A 35 13.84 5.20 -8.30
CA SER A 35 13.53 6.11 -7.19
C SER A 35 14.09 7.51 -7.40
N TYR A 36 13.30 8.50 -6.98
CA TYR A 36 13.64 9.92 -7.03
C TYR A 36 13.52 10.46 -5.62
N THR A 37 14.43 11.36 -5.24
CA THR A 37 14.35 12.09 -3.98
C THR A 37 14.51 13.55 -4.30
N VAL A 38 13.49 14.32 -3.93
CA VAL A 38 13.43 15.76 -4.15
C VAL A 38 13.41 16.46 -2.80
N LYS A 39 14.15 17.56 -2.71
CA LYS A 39 14.14 18.44 -1.54
C LYS A 39 13.18 19.60 -1.83
N GLY A 40 12.14 19.72 -1.01
CA GLY A 40 11.11 20.74 -1.15
C GLY A 40 10.23 20.61 -2.39
N GLU A 41 9.24 21.52 -2.48
CA GLU A 41 8.19 21.55 -3.50
C GLU A 41 8.73 21.76 -4.93
N ALA A 42 9.81 22.53 -5.08
CA ALA A 42 10.35 22.92 -6.40
C ALA A 42 10.86 21.72 -7.23
N GLY A 43 11.26 20.62 -6.58
CA GLY A 43 11.75 19.42 -7.26
C GLY A 43 10.65 18.53 -7.83
N ILE A 44 9.39 18.73 -7.43
CA ILE A 44 8.26 17.87 -7.82
C ILE A 44 7.94 18.01 -9.32
N HIS A 45 8.15 19.19 -9.91
CA HIS A 45 7.92 19.41 -11.33
C HIS A 45 8.87 18.62 -12.25
N GLY A 46 10.06 18.28 -11.75
CA GLY A 46 11.06 17.49 -12.48
C GLY A 46 10.79 15.97 -12.49
N LEU A 47 9.75 15.52 -11.79
CA LEU A 47 9.35 14.12 -11.76
C LEU A 47 8.70 13.69 -13.08
N SER A 48 8.78 12.38 -13.38
CA SER A 48 8.06 11.77 -14.49
C SER A 48 6.54 11.98 -14.33
N PRO A 49 5.75 11.96 -15.43
CA PRO A 49 4.29 12.06 -15.33
C PRO A 49 3.66 11.01 -14.41
N SER A 50 4.18 9.78 -14.44
CA SER A 50 3.75 8.69 -13.56
C SER A 50 4.07 8.98 -12.09
N SER A 51 5.29 9.44 -11.79
CA SER A 51 5.70 9.85 -10.44
C SER A 51 4.85 11.01 -9.91
N ARG A 52 4.46 11.95 -10.78
CA ARG A 52 3.56 13.05 -10.41
C ARG A 52 2.16 12.55 -10.03
N GLY A 53 1.61 11.61 -10.78
CA GLY A 53 0.31 11.00 -10.44
C GLY A 53 0.31 10.32 -9.05
N TYR A 54 1.38 9.61 -8.70
CA TYR A 54 1.50 9.06 -7.33
C TYR A 54 1.57 10.15 -6.26
N MET A 55 2.16 11.30 -6.58
CA MET A 55 2.24 12.42 -5.64
C MET A 55 0.90 13.11 -5.43
N GLU A 56 0.14 13.33 -6.50
CA GLU A 56 -1.22 13.87 -6.40
C GLU A 56 -2.12 12.96 -5.54
N LEU A 57 -2.03 11.63 -5.73
CA LEU A 57 -2.80 10.69 -4.92
C LEU A 57 -2.31 10.63 -3.46
N THR A 58 -1.00 10.79 -3.24
CA THR A 58 -0.41 10.91 -1.90
C THR A 58 -0.93 12.16 -1.18
N ASP A 59 -1.00 13.29 -1.87
CA ASP A 59 -1.47 14.57 -1.33
C ASP A 59 -2.95 14.50 -0.94
N GLU A 60 -3.77 13.93 -1.81
CA GLU A 60 -5.19 13.76 -1.54
C GLU A 60 -5.44 12.80 -0.36
N GLY A 61 -4.72 11.67 -0.33
CA GLY A 61 -4.76 10.72 0.79
C GLY A 61 -4.31 11.37 2.11
N HIS A 62 -3.25 12.19 2.08
CA HIS A 62 -2.77 12.91 3.25
C HIS A 62 -3.82 13.88 3.80
N ARG A 63 -4.43 14.68 2.92
CA ARG A 63 -5.48 15.64 3.27
C ARG A 63 -6.69 14.93 3.90
N MET A 64 -7.03 13.74 3.41
CA MET A 64 -8.08 12.90 4.00
C MET A 64 -7.69 12.40 5.39
N CYS A 65 -6.46 11.88 5.56
CA CYS A 65 -5.96 11.43 6.87
C CYS A 65 -5.99 12.56 7.91
N LEU A 66 -5.56 13.77 7.54
CA LEU A 66 -5.61 14.95 8.43
C LEU A 66 -7.05 15.32 8.81
N SER A 67 -7.99 15.23 7.86
CA SER A 67 -9.41 15.49 8.15
C SER A 67 -10.00 14.48 9.13
N ILE A 68 -9.63 13.20 8.99
CA ILE A 68 -10.06 12.13 9.90
C ILE A 68 -9.41 12.32 11.28
N GLU A 69 -8.12 12.61 11.31
CA GLU A 69 -7.37 12.88 12.54
C GLU A 69 -8.01 14.03 13.34
N ALA A 70 -8.28 15.16 12.68
CA ALA A 70 -8.89 16.32 13.32
C ALA A 70 -10.30 16.01 13.89
N ALA A 71 -11.11 15.26 13.15
CA ALA A 71 -12.44 14.87 13.60
C ALA A 71 -12.40 13.96 14.84
N ILE A 72 -11.50 12.97 14.84
CA ILE A 72 -11.35 12.02 15.95
C ILE A 72 -10.73 12.71 17.17
N ALA A 73 -9.71 13.54 16.98
CA ALA A 73 -9.09 14.30 18.06
C ALA A 73 -10.09 15.27 18.73
N ALA A 74 -10.98 15.89 17.95
CA ALA A 74 -12.04 16.72 18.49
C ALA A 74 -13.04 15.91 19.35
N GLU A 75 -13.37 14.68 18.95
CA GLU A 75 -14.26 13.82 19.73
C GLU A 75 -13.58 13.26 20.98
N GLU A 76 -12.30 12.90 20.90
CA GLU A 76 -11.50 12.47 22.03
C GLU A 76 -11.43 13.56 23.11
N GLN A 77 -11.23 14.82 22.72
CA GLN A 77 -11.24 15.96 23.65
C GLN A 77 -12.60 16.21 24.31
N ARG A 78 -13.70 15.89 23.62
CA ARG A 78 -15.07 16.05 24.13
C ARG A 78 -15.46 14.91 25.07
N THR A 79 -14.86 13.75 24.91
CA THR A 79 -15.18 12.56 25.68
C THR A 79 -14.33 12.52 26.95
N ALA A 80 -14.94 12.40 28.13
CA ALA A 80 -14.21 12.21 29.39
C ALA A 80 -13.59 10.79 29.52
N SER A 81 -13.45 10.05 28.42
CA SER A 81 -12.94 8.69 28.41
C SER A 81 -11.43 8.69 28.55
N SER A 82 -10.91 7.83 29.42
CA SER A 82 -9.47 7.63 29.61
C SER A 82 -8.81 6.78 28.51
N THR A 83 -9.56 6.33 27.50
CA THR A 83 -9.06 5.45 26.45
C THR A 83 -8.64 6.29 25.23
N PRO A 84 -7.39 6.19 24.76
CA PRO A 84 -6.97 6.92 23.58
C PRO A 84 -7.65 6.38 22.32
N PHE A 85 -7.97 7.25 21.37
CA PHE A 85 -8.64 6.87 20.13
C PHE A 85 -7.66 6.45 19.01
N PHE A 86 -6.37 6.76 19.17
CA PHE A 86 -5.31 6.37 18.23
C PHE A 86 -4.43 5.24 18.78
N PRO A 87 -3.85 4.38 17.92
CA PRO A 87 -3.92 4.41 16.46
C PRO A 87 -5.23 3.86 15.88
N ILE A 88 -5.56 4.29 14.65
CA ILE A 88 -6.74 3.80 13.91
C ILE A 88 -6.34 3.09 12.62
N THR A 89 -7.17 2.17 12.17
CA THR A 89 -7.07 1.56 10.83
C THR A 89 -8.41 1.71 10.13
N VAL A 90 -8.40 2.30 8.94
CA VAL A 90 -9.61 2.56 8.14
C VAL A 90 -9.57 1.69 6.89
N GLY A 91 -10.64 0.92 6.66
CA GLY A 91 -10.77 0.05 5.49
C GLY A 91 -10.08 -1.31 5.63
N ARG A 92 -10.12 -2.08 4.54
CA ARG A 92 -9.46 -3.39 4.39
C ARG A 92 -8.85 -3.49 3.00
N VAL A 93 -7.78 -4.27 2.87
CA VAL A 93 -7.17 -4.56 1.56
C VAL A 93 -8.08 -5.49 0.79
N ASN A 94 -8.46 -5.09 -0.43
CA ASN A 94 -9.21 -5.96 -1.33
C ASN A 94 -8.23 -6.97 -1.95
N CYS A 95 -8.28 -8.22 -1.51
CA CYS A 95 -7.55 -9.32 -2.15
C CYS A 95 -8.20 -9.67 -3.48
N VAL A 96 -7.88 -8.94 -4.55
CA VAL A 96 -8.04 -9.46 -5.90
C VAL A 96 -6.90 -10.42 -6.18
N SER A 97 -7.08 -11.68 -5.79
CA SER A 97 -6.32 -12.78 -6.39
C SER A 97 -6.45 -12.66 -7.90
N SER A 98 -5.32 -12.77 -8.60
CA SER A 98 -5.22 -12.89 -10.05
C SER A 98 -6.05 -14.08 -10.55
N ALA A 99 -7.35 -13.86 -10.74
CA ALA A 99 -8.21 -14.57 -11.65
C ALA A 99 -8.98 -13.46 -12.36
N GLU A 100 -8.65 -13.20 -13.62
CA GLU A 100 -9.43 -12.29 -14.45
C GLU A 100 -10.91 -12.66 -14.37
N PRO A 101 -11.82 -11.75 -13.98
CA PRO A 101 -13.18 -11.84 -14.43
C PRO A 101 -13.17 -11.34 -15.87
N VAL A 102 -13.29 -12.29 -16.81
CA VAL A 102 -13.69 -12.01 -18.18
C VAL A 102 -14.87 -11.03 -18.14
N LEU A 103 -14.69 -9.85 -18.71
CA LEU A 103 -15.75 -8.86 -18.92
C LEU A 103 -16.92 -9.55 -19.65
N PRO A 104 -18.16 -9.52 -19.14
CA PRO A 104 -19.30 -9.71 -20.01
C PRO A 104 -19.44 -8.42 -20.83
N GLU A 105 -19.10 -8.56 -22.11
CA GLU A 105 -19.39 -7.63 -23.19
C GLU A 105 -20.84 -7.13 -23.07
N CYS A 106 -21.04 -5.89 -22.62
CA CYS A 106 -22.34 -5.25 -22.70
C CYS A 106 -22.59 -4.89 -24.16
N THR A 107 -23.17 -5.84 -24.89
CA THR A 107 -23.74 -5.64 -26.21
C THR A 107 -24.75 -4.49 -26.14
N ARG A 108 -24.39 -3.37 -26.79
CA ARG A 108 -25.27 -2.26 -27.11
C ARG A 108 -26.46 -2.83 -27.88
N VAL A 109 -27.64 -2.88 -27.25
CA VAL A 109 -28.88 -3.09 -27.98
C VAL A 109 -29.30 -1.74 -28.53
N GLU A 110 -29.01 -1.52 -29.81
CA GLU A 110 -29.63 -0.47 -30.61
C GLU A 110 -31.14 -0.76 -30.70
N ALA A 111 -31.95 0.24 -30.37
CA ALA A 111 -33.38 0.24 -30.71
C ALA A 111 -33.58 1.17 -31.92
N PRO A 112 -34.41 0.77 -32.91
CA PRO A 112 -34.42 1.34 -34.25
C PRO A 112 -35.21 2.66 -34.34
N THR A 113 -34.79 3.48 -35.29
CA THR A 113 -35.43 4.71 -35.78
C THR A 113 -36.69 4.44 -36.63
N VAL A 114 -37.47 5.52 -36.86
CA VAL A 114 -38.64 5.76 -37.75
C VAL A 114 -40.01 5.59 -37.06
N SER A 115 -41.02 6.47 -37.15
CA SER A 115 -41.30 7.67 -37.96
C SER A 115 -42.39 8.53 -37.29
N ASP A 116 -42.44 9.80 -37.71
CA ASP A 116 -43.52 10.80 -37.60
C ASP A 116 -44.96 10.26 -37.67
N VAL A 117 -45.86 10.84 -36.86
CA VAL A 117 -47.16 11.39 -37.30
C VAL A 117 -47.73 12.37 -36.25
N ALA A 118 -48.40 13.40 -36.75
CA ALA A 118 -48.69 14.68 -36.11
C ALA A 118 -50.09 14.81 -35.45
N GLN A 119 -50.27 15.95 -34.74
CA GLN A 119 -51.52 16.68 -34.43
C GLN A 119 -52.55 15.97 -33.52
N VAL A 120 -53.05 16.59 -32.45
CA VAL A 120 -53.93 17.77 -32.45
C VAL A 120 -53.87 18.50 -31.09
N CYS A 121 -53.94 19.83 -31.17
CA CYS A 121 -54.01 20.81 -30.08
C CYS A 121 -55.23 20.66 -29.16
N LEU A 122 -55.14 21.14 -27.90
CA LEU A 122 -56.13 21.99 -27.20
C LEU A 122 -55.52 22.48 -25.85
N SER A 123 -55.82 23.71 -25.46
CA SER A 123 -55.12 24.63 -24.54
C SER A 123 -55.39 24.42 -23.00
N PRO A 124 -54.78 25.21 -22.06
CA PRO A 124 -54.43 24.84 -20.67
C PRO A 124 -55.47 25.29 -19.60
N PRO A 125 -55.32 24.97 -18.27
CA PRO A 125 -54.62 25.89 -17.34
C PRO A 125 -54.04 25.31 -15.99
N THR A 126 -53.21 26.15 -15.33
CA THR A 126 -53.02 26.35 -13.85
C THR A 126 -52.14 25.43 -12.94
N GLN A 127 -51.02 26.02 -12.49
CA GLN A 127 -50.38 25.99 -11.14
C GLN A 127 -49.56 24.75 -10.64
N PRO A 128 -48.41 24.93 -9.93
CA PRO A 128 -47.42 23.87 -9.70
C PRO A 128 -47.53 23.22 -8.30
N PRO A 129 -47.06 21.96 -8.11
CA PRO A 129 -46.80 21.44 -6.78
C PRO A 129 -45.29 21.30 -6.47
N HIS A 130 -44.96 21.73 -5.25
CA HIS A 130 -43.69 21.61 -4.56
C HIS A 130 -43.24 20.15 -4.40
N ILE A 131 -41.94 19.88 -4.56
CA ILE A 131 -41.33 18.58 -4.27
C ILE A 131 -40.60 18.67 -2.92
N THR A 132 -41.09 17.91 -1.93
CA THR A 132 -40.41 17.59 -0.66
C THR A 132 -39.79 16.20 -0.78
N PRO A 133 -38.50 15.97 -0.44
CA PRO A 133 -37.91 14.63 -0.47
C PRO A 133 -38.24 13.85 0.82
N SER A 134 -38.80 12.66 0.64
CA SER A 134 -39.15 11.71 1.71
C SER A 134 -37.93 10.96 2.23
N MET A 135 -37.81 10.86 3.56
CA MET A 135 -36.90 9.94 4.25
C MET A 135 -37.49 8.53 4.27
N ILE A 136 -36.70 7.52 3.90
CA ILE A 136 -37.02 6.11 4.17
C ILE A 136 -36.26 5.64 5.41
N SER A 137 -37.03 5.12 6.37
CA SER A 137 -36.58 4.43 7.57
C SER A 137 -36.54 2.93 7.29
N TYR A 138 -35.56 2.20 7.84
CA TYR A 138 -35.69 0.77 8.06
C TYR A 138 -35.18 0.39 9.46
N ASP A 139 -36.00 -0.44 10.08
CA ASP A 139 -36.05 -0.90 11.46
C ASP A 139 -35.37 -2.28 11.60
N GLY A 140 -34.66 -2.46 12.72
CA GLY A 140 -34.48 -3.71 13.47
C GLY A 140 -33.84 -4.95 12.85
N SER A 141 -32.67 -5.35 13.37
CA SER A 141 -32.52 -6.71 13.91
C SER A 141 -31.30 -6.86 14.83
N ASP A 142 -31.58 -7.14 16.11
CA ASP A 142 -30.65 -7.51 17.16
C ASP A 142 -30.25 -8.99 17.05
N PHE A 143 -28.95 -9.30 17.12
CA PHE A 143 -28.48 -10.55 17.73
C PHE A 143 -27.16 -10.31 18.46
N THR A 144 -27.28 -10.10 19.78
CA THR A 144 -26.19 -10.26 20.73
C THR A 144 -26.11 -11.75 21.10
N SER A 145 -24.94 -12.37 20.98
CA SER A 145 -24.64 -13.57 21.79
C SER A 145 -23.22 -13.45 22.36
N ALA A 146 -23.16 -13.46 23.68
CA ALA A 146 -21.94 -13.62 24.45
C ALA A 146 -21.72 -15.12 24.70
N SER A 147 -20.48 -15.60 24.60
CA SER A 147 -20.05 -16.81 25.30
C SER A 147 -18.56 -16.75 25.61
N LEU A 148 -18.27 -16.95 26.89
CA LEU A 148 -16.96 -17.09 27.51
C LEU A 148 -16.77 -18.58 27.85
N VAL A 149 -15.75 -19.29 27.30
CA VAL A 149 -14.86 -20.21 28.06
C VAL A 149 -13.84 -20.99 27.18
N LYS A 150 -12.57 -20.91 27.63
CA LYS A 150 -11.48 -21.91 27.78
C LYS A 150 -11.13 -22.98 26.71
N ASN A 151 -9.84 -22.93 26.34
CA ASN A 151 -8.83 -23.97 26.06
C ASN A 151 -9.28 -25.37 25.58
N THR A 152 -8.83 -25.74 24.37
CA THR A 152 -7.98 -26.93 24.09
C THR A 152 -7.54 -26.93 22.62
N SER A 153 -6.24 -27.14 22.37
CA SER A 153 -5.65 -27.48 21.06
C SER A 153 -5.78 -28.99 20.80
N PRO A 154 -5.83 -29.50 19.54
CA PRO A 154 -4.58 -29.81 18.82
C PRO A 154 -4.62 -29.82 17.25
N SER A 155 -3.39 -29.81 16.70
CA SER A 155 -2.93 -30.44 15.44
C SER A 155 -3.17 -29.77 14.06
N ALA A 156 -2.14 -29.03 13.65
CA ALA A 156 -1.39 -29.14 12.39
C ALA A 156 -2.09 -29.61 11.09
N GLN A 157 -2.11 -28.72 10.10
CA GLN A 157 -1.54 -29.01 8.77
C GLN A 157 -1.07 -27.73 8.07
N LYS A 158 -0.07 -27.90 7.22
CA LYS A 158 1.08 -27.03 6.93
C LYS A 158 0.94 -26.40 5.54
N GLY A 159 1.30 -25.13 5.37
CA GLY A 159 1.35 -24.49 4.05
C GLY A 159 1.68 -23.00 4.07
N HIS A 160 2.68 -22.59 4.86
CA HIS A 160 3.09 -21.19 5.01
C HIS A 160 3.90 -20.68 3.81
N SER A 161 3.53 -19.53 3.27
CA SER A 161 4.43 -18.51 2.70
C SER A 161 3.71 -17.17 2.70
N ALA A 162 3.35 -16.68 3.89
CA ALA A 162 3.04 -15.27 4.08
C ALA A 162 4.39 -14.57 4.26
N ALA A 163 4.82 -13.82 3.24
CA ALA A 163 5.94 -12.91 3.38
C ALA A 163 5.59 -11.91 4.48
N SER A 164 6.12 -12.14 5.68
CA SER A 164 6.00 -11.18 6.77
C SER A 164 6.77 -9.95 6.35
N THR A 165 6.07 -8.89 5.99
CA THR A 165 6.62 -7.54 5.91
C THR A 165 6.98 -7.11 7.33
N GLY A 166 8.10 -7.63 7.84
CA GLY A 166 8.63 -7.28 9.15
C GLY A 166 8.94 -5.79 9.25
N LYS A 167 8.99 -5.28 10.48
CA LYS A 167 9.41 -3.90 10.73
C LYS A 167 10.89 -3.75 10.34
N VAL A 168 11.23 -2.75 9.54
CA VAL A 168 12.63 -2.48 9.16
C VAL A 168 13.39 -1.90 10.35
N LEU A 169 14.51 -2.53 10.73
CA LEU A 169 15.42 -2.07 11.79
C LEU A 169 16.39 -1.01 11.27
N LYS A 170 17.04 -1.29 10.14
CA LYS A 170 18.13 -0.47 9.61
C LYS A 170 18.12 -0.56 8.10
N SER A 171 18.23 0.58 7.43
CA SER A 171 18.33 0.65 5.98
C SER A 171 19.53 1.50 5.57
N VAL A 172 20.27 1.05 4.57
CA VAL A 172 21.46 1.72 4.04
C VAL A 172 21.46 1.65 2.52
N PHE A 173 21.86 2.75 1.88
CA PHE A 173 22.13 2.77 0.46
C PHE A 173 23.60 2.45 0.21
N VAL A 174 23.86 1.46 -0.65
CA VAL A 174 25.20 1.04 -1.04
C VAL A 174 25.44 1.42 -2.50
N PRO A 175 26.41 2.31 -2.79
CA PRO A 175 26.73 2.72 -4.16
C PRO A 175 26.99 1.54 -5.08
N ASN A 176 26.52 1.61 -6.33
CA ASN A 176 26.62 0.56 -7.36
C ASN A 176 25.87 -0.75 -7.06
N ILE A 177 25.32 -0.92 -5.85
CA ILE A 177 24.60 -2.12 -5.44
C ILE A 177 23.11 -1.82 -5.33
N GLY A 178 22.71 -0.90 -4.45
CA GLY A 178 21.32 -0.54 -4.21
C GLY A 178 20.98 -0.40 -2.72
N TRP A 179 19.73 -0.66 -2.35
CA TRP A 179 19.24 -0.53 -0.98
C TRP A 179 19.36 -1.85 -0.23
N ALA A 180 19.86 -1.79 1.00
CA ALA A 180 19.89 -2.92 1.91
C ALA A 180 19.15 -2.58 3.20
N SER A 181 18.19 -3.42 3.55
CA SER A 181 17.31 -3.24 4.70
C SER A 181 17.35 -4.49 5.58
N GLN A 182 17.73 -4.32 6.83
CA GLN A 182 17.62 -5.34 7.86
C GLN A 182 16.28 -5.20 8.58
N LEU A 183 15.58 -6.31 8.76
CA LEU A 183 14.30 -6.41 9.43
C LEU A 183 14.50 -6.79 10.91
N THR A 184 13.53 -6.48 11.78
CA THR A 184 13.51 -6.89 13.20
C THR A 184 13.57 -8.40 13.38
N SER A 185 13.14 -9.16 12.37
CA SER A 185 13.23 -10.62 12.31
C SER A 185 14.64 -11.14 12.04
N GLY A 186 15.63 -10.27 11.77
CA GLY A 186 16.98 -10.66 11.37
C GLY A 186 17.11 -10.97 9.87
N GLU A 187 16.04 -10.85 9.11
CA GLU A 187 16.05 -10.97 7.66
C GLU A 187 16.70 -9.74 7.01
N VAL A 188 17.48 -9.96 5.97
CA VAL A 188 18.16 -8.92 5.19
C VAL A 188 17.60 -8.93 3.79
N TRP A 189 16.99 -7.81 3.41
CA TRP A 189 16.44 -7.57 2.10
C TRP A 189 17.33 -6.59 1.34
N VAL A 190 17.78 -6.98 0.16
CA VAL A 190 18.59 -6.16 -0.73
C VAL A 190 17.87 -5.96 -2.03
N GLN A 191 17.60 -4.70 -2.39
CA GLN A 191 17.09 -4.30 -3.68
C GLN A 191 18.24 -3.71 -4.50
N PHE A 192 18.58 -4.38 -5.59
CA PHE A 192 19.66 -3.96 -6.47
C PHE A 192 19.20 -2.86 -7.44
N ASN A 193 20.14 -2.05 -7.92
CA ASN A 193 19.88 -0.98 -8.90
C ASN A 193 19.33 -1.49 -10.24
N ASP A 194 19.54 -2.77 -10.56
CA ASP A 194 18.99 -3.42 -11.75
C ASP A 194 17.55 -3.92 -11.57
N GLY A 195 16.90 -3.59 -10.46
CA GLY A 195 15.52 -3.98 -10.13
C GLY A 195 15.38 -5.37 -9.50
N SER A 196 16.44 -6.18 -9.51
CA SER A 196 16.42 -7.49 -8.84
C SER A 196 16.47 -7.35 -7.32
N GLN A 197 15.98 -8.37 -6.62
CA GLN A 197 15.91 -8.39 -5.17
C GLN A 197 16.53 -9.68 -4.63
N LEU A 198 17.11 -9.58 -3.45
CA LEU A 198 17.68 -10.71 -2.72
C LEU A 198 17.26 -10.63 -1.27
N VAL A 199 16.63 -11.68 -0.79
CA VAL A 199 16.21 -11.85 0.60
C VAL A 199 17.03 -12.97 1.21
N VAL A 200 17.60 -12.70 2.37
CA VAL A 200 18.33 -13.68 3.18
C VAL A 200 17.72 -13.71 4.57
N GLN A 201 17.21 -14.86 4.99
CA GLN A 201 16.61 -15.03 6.30
C GLN A 201 17.63 -15.60 7.30
N ALA A 202 17.70 -15.03 8.49
CA ALA A 202 18.56 -15.54 9.56
C ALA A 202 18.12 -16.96 9.97
N GLY A 203 19.07 -17.88 10.06
CA GLY A 203 18.82 -19.28 10.46
C GLY A 203 18.27 -20.19 9.37
N VAL A 204 18.12 -19.71 8.13
CA VAL A 204 17.71 -20.53 7.00
C VAL A 204 18.83 -20.55 5.95
N SER A 205 19.28 -21.74 5.56
CA SER A 205 20.26 -21.94 4.48
C SER A 205 19.63 -21.82 3.08
N SER A 206 18.69 -20.88 2.90
CA SER A 206 18.07 -20.61 1.61
C SER A 206 17.95 -19.11 1.38
N ILE A 207 18.15 -18.71 0.14
CA ILE A 207 18.01 -17.34 -0.30
C ILE A 207 16.84 -17.26 -1.26
N ILE A 208 16.18 -16.10 -1.29
CA ILE A 208 15.11 -15.84 -2.26
C ILE A 208 15.61 -14.73 -3.16
N TYR A 209 15.70 -15.02 -4.45
CA TYR A 209 16.11 -14.06 -5.47
C TYR A 209 14.94 -13.75 -6.38
N THR A 210 14.63 -12.47 -6.55
CA THR A 210 13.66 -11.97 -7.52
C THR A 210 14.44 -11.31 -8.63
N SER A 211 14.31 -11.82 -9.85
CA SER A 211 14.95 -11.24 -11.02
C SER A 211 14.26 -9.93 -11.46
N PRO A 212 14.89 -9.09 -12.30
CA PRO A 212 14.30 -7.82 -12.74
C PRO A 212 12.97 -7.96 -13.49
N ASP A 213 12.73 -9.11 -14.11
CA ASP A 213 11.48 -9.52 -14.75
C ASP A 213 10.40 -9.95 -13.74
N GLY A 214 10.67 -9.86 -12.44
CA GLY A 214 9.72 -10.18 -11.37
C GLY A 214 9.67 -11.67 -10.99
N ARG A 215 10.43 -12.54 -11.65
CA ARG A 215 10.45 -13.97 -11.36
C ARG A 215 11.20 -14.25 -10.06
N THR A 216 10.50 -14.83 -9.08
CA THR A 216 11.08 -15.18 -7.77
C THR A 216 11.51 -16.64 -7.74
N THR A 217 12.75 -16.89 -7.34
CA THR A 217 13.33 -18.23 -7.21
C THR A 217 13.98 -18.37 -5.83
N SER A 218 13.61 -19.41 -5.10
CA SER A 218 14.25 -19.77 -3.84
C SER A 218 15.38 -20.75 -4.14
N TYR A 219 16.60 -20.43 -3.71
CA TYR A 219 17.76 -21.30 -3.85
C TYR A 219 18.20 -21.81 -2.48
N LYS A 220 18.44 -23.11 -2.37
CA LYS A 220 18.98 -23.74 -1.16
C LYS A 220 20.51 -23.81 -1.22
N GLU A 221 21.15 -24.01 -0.07
CA GLU A 221 22.61 -24.14 0.10
C GLU A 221 23.27 -25.11 -0.90
N ASN A 222 22.59 -26.19 -1.28
CA ASN A 222 23.13 -27.25 -2.12
C ASN A 222 22.72 -27.14 -3.61
N GLU A 223 22.10 -26.05 -4.03
CA GLU A 223 21.66 -25.85 -5.41
C GLU A 223 22.70 -25.08 -6.23
N LYS A 224 22.81 -25.40 -7.52
CA LYS A 224 23.70 -24.67 -8.44
C LYS A 224 23.16 -23.26 -8.67
N LEU A 225 23.74 -22.30 -7.97
CA LEU A 225 23.44 -20.88 -8.12
C LEU A 225 23.91 -20.37 -9.49
N PRO A 226 23.07 -19.64 -10.24
CA PRO A 226 23.52 -18.90 -11.42
C PRO A 226 24.62 -17.89 -11.07
N GLU A 227 25.57 -17.64 -11.97
CA GLU A 227 26.71 -16.72 -11.75
C GLU A 227 26.25 -15.34 -11.24
N ARG A 228 25.19 -14.78 -11.85
CA ARG A 228 24.60 -13.49 -11.46
C ARG A 228 24.12 -13.46 -10.00
N VAL A 229 23.64 -14.59 -9.48
CA VAL A 229 23.20 -14.70 -8.07
C VAL A 229 24.41 -14.79 -7.15
N LYS A 230 25.47 -15.50 -7.55
CA LYS A 230 26.72 -15.57 -6.79
C LYS A 230 27.40 -14.21 -6.65
N GLU A 231 27.47 -13.44 -7.73
CA GLU A 231 28.02 -12.08 -7.72
C GLU A 231 27.24 -11.18 -6.75
N LYS A 232 25.91 -11.26 -6.78
CA LYS A 232 25.03 -10.51 -5.86
C LYS A 232 25.18 -10.95 -4.41
N LEU A 233 25.36 -12.24 -4.15
CA LEU A 233 25.67 -12.77 -2.81
C LEU A 233 27.03 -12.32 -2.31
N HIS A 234 28.04 -12.21 -3.19
CA HIS A 234 29.34 -11.71 -2.80
C HIS A 234 29.23 -10.29 -2.24
N CYS A 235 28.41 -9.43 -2.85
CA CYS A 235 28.11 -8.10 -2.34
C CYS A 235 27.42 -8.10 -0.97
N LEU A 236 26.63 -9.15 -0.65
CA LEU A 236 25.93 -9.29 0.63
C LEU A 236 26.91 -9.23 1.82
N SER A 237 28.09 -9.83 1.69
CA SER A 237 29.12 -9.79 2.74
C SER A 237 29.55 -8.36 3.10
N SER A 238 29.72 -7.50 2.08
CA SER A 238 30.06 -6.08 2.26
C SER A 238 28.90 -5.29 2.85
N ILE A 239 27.67 -5.58 2.41
CA ILE A 239 26.45 -4.97 2.93
C ILE A 239 26.25 -5.30 4.41
N LEU A 240 26.43 -6.56 4.80
CA LEU A 240 26.32 -6.99 6.20
C LEU A 240 27.36 -6.29 7.08
N GLY A 241 28.58 -6.06 6.57
CA GLY A 241 29.58 -5.24 7.25
C GLY A 241 29.13 -3.79 7.48
N LEU A 242 28.50 -3.17 6.48
CA LEU A 242 27.94 -1.80 6.59
C LEU A 242 26.74 -1.73 7.55
N LEU A 243 25.87 -2.75 7.53
CA LEU A 243 24.73 -2.85 8.43
C LEU A 243 25.16 -3.14 9.87
N ALA A 244 26.21 -3.92 10.08
CA ALA A 244 26.76 -4.22 11.41
C ALA A 244 27.61 -3.09 11.99
N SER A 245 28.21 -2.24 11.14
CA SER A 245 28.96 -1.08 11.62
C SER A 245 28.00 -0.07 12.27
N PRO A 246 28.17 0.27 13.57
CA PRO A 246 27.48 1.42 14.14
C PRO A 246 28.01 2.64 13.40
N ALA A 247 27.12 3.44 12.81
CA ALA A 247 27.51 4.70 12.21
C ALA A 247 28.16 5.55 13.32
N GLY A 248 29.49 5.56 13.33
CA GLY A 248 30.27 6.32 14.29
C GLY A 248 29.91 7.78 14.12
N ARG A 249 29.50 8.40 15.22
CA ARG A 249 29.44 9.86 15.38
C ARG A 249 30.58 10.52 14.61
N ARG A 250 30.25 11.39 13.67
CA ARG A 250 31.08 12.55 13.34
C ARG A 250 30.17 13.74 13.20
#